data_AF-A0A7L4P8E5-F1
#
_entry.id   AF-A0A7L4P8E5-F1
#
_cell.length_a   1.000
_cell.length_b   1.000
_cell.length_c   1.000
_cell.angle_alpha   90.00
_cell.angle_beta   90.00
_cell.angle_gamma   90.00
#
_symmetry.space_group_name_H-M   'P 1'
#
loop_
_entity.id
_entity.type
_entity.pdbx_description
1 polymer ?
#
loop_
_entity_poly.entity_id
_entity_poly.type
_entity_poly.pdbx_seq_one_letter_code
_entity_poly.pdbx_strand_id
1 'polypeptide(L)'
;MVSPFGWAVVRPGETVYLSPAIPLPQWRAMDMRLHRKTLSTAIVAVKYAQQPLPRGKTLTLHNPVLGRTYYLIMEPATESLTPLSYMAHTLTVYCETAGMRSACDLSLLYALVSPMAMPDYAALIFRAMAVTEQYTAPQREATWLSWLPRIEREMGEEDWPTKTRKALDCLADPKCHAVLVKLIYDLSEKTRCLGWRLGLWRLSPANCPGAETSPESIIRKFEEGGYTEMAKYALLFIGHWYPVHQFTKYF
;
A
#
# COMPACT_ATOMS: atom_id res chain seq x y z
N MET A 1 -4.54 11.96 10.29
CA MET A 1 -5.52 10.91 10.62
C MET A 1 -5.52 9.94 9.46
N VAL A 2 -5.10 8.69 9.67
CA VAL A 2 -5.21 7.66 8.64
C VAL A 2 -6.67 7.29 8.50
N SER A 3 -7.20 7.29 7.28
CA SER A 3 -8.52 6.75 7.05
C SER A 3 -8.47 5.25 7.32
N PRO A 4 -9.23 4.70 8.28
CA PRO A 4 -9.37 3.25 8.40
C PRO A 4 -9.96 2.60 7.13
N PHE A 5 -10.38 3.43 6.17
CA PHE A 5 -10.97 3.08 4.88
C PHE A 5 -10.09 3.51 3.68
N GLY A 6 -8.84 3.93 3.92
CA GLY A 6 -7.96 4.57 2.91
C GLY A 6 -7.50 3.66 1.77
N TRP A 7 -7.71 2.34 1.89
CA TRP A 7 -7.49 1.37 0.82
C TRP A 7 -8.84 0.83 0.36
N ALA A 8 -9.59 1.70 -0.31
CA ALA A 8 -10.87 1.36 -0.88
C ALA A 8 -10.68 0.35 -2.03
N VAL A 9 -11.71 -0.46 -2.27
CA VAL A 9 -11.90 -1.04 -3.59
C VAL A 9 -12.77 -0.07 -4.40
N VAL A 10 -12.61 -0.08 -5.71
CA VAL A 10 -13.48 0.61 -6.66
C VAL A 10 -14.36 -0.44 -7.32
N ARG A 11 -15.69 -0.27 -7.28
CA ARG A 11 -16.63 -1.17 -7.95
C ARG A 11 -17.00 -0.69 -9.36
N PRO A 12 -17.54 -1.57 -10.23
CA PRO A 12 -17.90 -1.19 -11.59
C PRO A 12 -18.76 0.07 -11.63
N GLY A 13 -18.34 1.06 -12.42
CA GLY A 13 -19.05 2.33 -12.57
C GLY A 13 -18.81 3.34 -11.45
N GLU A 14 -18.07 2.99 -10.39
CA GLU A 14 -17.71 3.93 -9.34
C GLU A 14 -16.49 4.78 -9.72
N THR A 15 -16.50 6.02 -9.21
CA THR A 15 -15.35 6.91 -9.17
C THR A 15 -14.98 7.20 -7.72
N VAL A 16 -13.70 7.03 -7.40
CA VAL A 16 -13.13 7.34 -6.09
C VAL A 16 -12.18 8.52 -6.25
N TYR A 17 -12.47 9.62 -5.57
CA TYR A 17 -11.58 10.78 -5.51
C TYR A 17 -10.58 10.63 -4.36
N LEU A 18 -9.34 11.03 -4.62
CA LEU A 18 -8.23 10.91 -3.68
C LEU A 18 -7.95 12.27 -3.03
N SER A 19 -7.91 12.28 -1.69
CA SER A 19 -7.54 13.45 -0.92
C SER A 19 -6.54 13.11 0.19
N PRO A 20 -5.26 13.55 0.11
CA PRO A 20 -4.68 14.35 -0.97
C PRO A 20 -4.50 13.56 -2.28
N ALA A 21 -4.30 14.28 -3.38
CA ALA A 21 -3.88 13.69 -4.66
C ALA A 21 -2.59 12.89 -4.51
N ILE A 22 -2.45 11.79 -5.25
CA ILE A 22 -1.26 10.92 -5.20
C ILE A 22 -0.31 11.26 -6.35
N PRO A 23 0.86 11.87 -6.08
CA PRO A 23 1.85 12.13 -7.10
C PRO A 23 2.38 10.83 -7.70
N LEU A 24 2.61 10.83 -9.01
CA LEU A 24 3.28 9.75 -9.69
C LEU A 24 4.73 10.12 -10.02
N PRO A 25 5.67 9.16 -9.97
CA PRO A 25 6.97 9.34 -10.58
C PRO A 25 6.83 9.70 -12.07
N GLN A 26 7.59 10.69 -12.55
CA GLN A 26 7.44 11.22 -13.92
C GLN A 26 7.53 10.15 -15.01
N TRP A 27 8.42 9.17 -14.84
CA TRP A 27 8.60 8.06 -15.76
C TRP A 27 7.37 7.13 -15.81
N ARG A 28 6.65 6.96 -14.68
CA ARG A 28 5.39 6.20 -14.65
C ARG A 28 4.25 6.94 -15.33
N ALA A 29 4.24 8.26 -15.28
CA ALA A 29 3.31 9.04 -16.07
C ALA A 29 3.52 8.84 -17.59
N MET A 30 4.76 8.67 -18.04
CA MET A 30 5.09 8.40 -19.45
C MET A 30 4.72 6.99 -19.93
N ASP A 31 4.59 6.02 -19.02
CA ASP A 31 4.19 4.66 -19.37
C ASP A 31 2.71 4.58 -19.78
N MET A 32 1.90 5.56 -19.37
CA MET A 32 0.47 5.58 -19.63
C MET A 32 0.13 6.46 -20.85
N ARG A 33 -1.08 6.26 -21.39
CA ARG A 33 -1.57 6.94 -22.59
C ARG A 33 -1.48 8.47 -22.45
N LEU A 34 -1.35 9.18 -23.58
CA LEU A 34 -1.48 10.64 -23.73
C LEU A 34 -0.27 11.52 -23.32
N HIS A 35 0.72 11.01 -22.59
CA HIS A 35 1.90 11.82 -22.27
C HIS A 35 2.98 11.78 -23.37
N ARG A 36 3.39 12.96 -23.85
CA ARG A 36 4.48 13.15 -24.82
C ARG A 36 5.72 13.84 -24.23
N LYS A 37 5.62 14.33 -23.00
CA LYS A 37 6.68 15.04 -22.27
C LYS A 37 6.55 14.72 -20.77
N THR A 38 7.67 14.79 -20.06
CA THR A 38 7.71 14.63 -18.60
C THR A 38 6.98 15.80 -17.96
N LEU A 39 5.85 15.49 -17.30
CA LEU A 39 5.08 16.44 -16.53
C LEU A 39 4.93 15.89 -15.11
N SER A 40 4.85 16.80 -14.13
CA SER A 40 4.49 16.47 -12.76
C SER A 40 3.00 16.09 -12.74
N THR A 41 2.72 14.80 -12.60
CA THR A 41 1.36 14.24 -12.64
C THR A 41 0.96 13.71 -11.27
N ALA A 42 -0.30 13.90 -10.90
CA ALA A 42 -0.91 13.25 -9.74
C ALA A 42 -2.24 12.62 -10.12
N ILE A 43 -2.53 11.47 -9.50
CA ILE A 43 -3.83 10.82 -9.56
C ILE A 43 -4.74 11.52 -8.55
N VAL A 44 -5.83 12.11 -9.02
CA VAL A 44 -6.85 12.76 -8.18
C VAL A 44 -8.12 11.93 -8.08
N ALA A 45 -8.30 10.98 -8.98
CA ALA A 45 -9.45 10.07 -8.99
C ALA A 45 -9.08 8.72 -9.61
N VAL A 46 -9.78 7.67 -9.19
CA VAL A 46 -9.68 6.32 -9.75
C VAL A 46 -11.07 5.85 -10.15
N LYS A 47 -11.22 5.33 -11.37
CA LYS A 47 -12.47 4.81 -11.93
C LYS A 47 -12.32 3.33 -12.25
N TYR A 48 -13.30 2.51 -11.93
CA TYR A 48 -13.35 1.13 -12.43
C TYR A 48 -14.28 1.04 -13.63
N ALA A 49 -13.70 0.71 -14.78
CA ALA A 49 -14.42 0.42 -15.99
C ALA A 49 -14.49 -1.10 -16.23
N GLN A 50 -15.66 -1.57 -16.65
CA GLN A 50 -15.80 -2.94 -17.17
C GLN A 50 -15.28 -3.04 -18.58
N GLN A 51 -14.96 -4.27 -19.00
CA GLN A 51 -14.59 -4.56 -20.38
C GLN A 51 -15.69 -4.11 -21.37
N PRO A 52 -15.32 -3.80 -22.63
CA PRO A 52 -14.03 -4.05 -23.28
C PRO A 52 -12.93 -3.04 -22.92
N LEU A 53 -11.68 -3.51 -22.93
CA LEU A 53 -10.51 -2.64 -22.87
C LEU A 53 -10.50 -1.70 -24.10
N PRO A 54 -10.29 -0.40 -23.92
CA PRO A 54 -10.27 0.53 -25.03
C PRO A 54 -9.00 0.31 -25.88
N ARG A 55 -9.12 0.59 -27.18
CA ARG A 55 -8.00 0.47 -28.13
C ARG A 55 -6.90 1.49 -27.80
N GLY A 56 -5.65 1.04 -27.66
CA GLY A 56 -4.48 1.90 -27.46
C GLY A 56 -3.47 1.35 -26.46
N LYS A 57 -2.52 2.21 -26.05
CA LYS A 57 -1.50 1.88 -25.04
C LYS A 57 -2.12 1.84 -23.64
N THR A 58 -2.05 0.68 -22.99
CA THR A 58 -2.41 0.47 -21.58
C THR A 58 -1.17 0.07 -20.80
N LEU A 59 -1.08 0.45 -19.52
CA LEU A 59 -0.10 -0.14 -18.61
C LEU A 59 -0.71 -1.39 -17.99
N THR A 60 -0.03 -2.53 -18.12
CA THR A 60 -0.46 -3.79 -17.52
C THR A 60 0.36 -4.06 -16.25
N LEU A 61 -0.32 -4.32 -15.14
CA LEU A 61 0.30 -4.77 -13.89
C LEU A 61 -0.20 -6.16 -13.54
N HIS A 62 0.72 -7.08 -13.28
CA HIS A 62 0.40 -8.41 -12.80
C HIS A 62 0.72 -8.53 -11.32
N ASN A 63 -0.27 -8.93 -10.52
CA ASN A 63 -0.06 -9.31 -9.14
C ASN A 63 -0.24 -10.83 -9.01
N PRO A 64 0.85 -11.61 -9.04
CA PRO A 64 0.78 -13.07 -9.02
C PRO A 64 0.32 -13.60 -7.66
N VAL A 65 0.60 -12.90 -6.57
CA VAL A 65 0.18 -13.30 -5.21
C VAL A 65 -1.34 -13.27 -5.08
N LEU A 66 -1.99 -12.34 -5.79
CA LEU A 66 -3.44 -12.23 -5.85
C LEU A 66 -4.07 -12.92 -7.06
N GLY A 67 -3.28 -13.41 -8.02
CA GLY A 67 -3.79 -13.92 -9.29
C GLY A 67 -4.58 -12.86 -10.08
N ARG A 68 -4.15 -11.59 -10.03
CA ARG A 68 -4.85 -10.45 -10.63
C ARG A 68 -4.02 -9.77 -11.71
N THR A 69 -4.71 -9.35 -12.77
CA THR A 69 -4.14 -8.48 -13.80
C THR A 69 -4.93 -7.18 -13.84
N TYR A 70 -4.20 -6.06 -13.76
CA TYR A 70 -4.72 -4.71 -13.89
C TYR A 70 -4.31 -4.13 -15.23
N TYR A 71 -5.24 -3.52 -15.94
CA TYR A 71 -4.95 -2.66 -17.08
C TYR A 71 -5.31 -1.24 -16.71
N LEU A 72 -4.38 -0.33 -16.96
CA LEU A 72 -4.44 1.03 -16.46
C LEU A 72 -4.35 2.02 -17.61
N ILE A 73 -5.21 3.04 -17.53
CA ILE A 73 -5.24 4.16 -18.45
C ILE A 73 -5.34 5.42 -17.63
N MET A 74 -4.55 6.41 -18.00
CA MET A 74 -4.55 7.70 -17.35
C MET A 74 -5.01 8.76 -18.32
N GLU A 75 -5.96 9.58 -17.87
CA GLU A 75 -6.56 10.65 -18.65
C GLU A 75 -6.56 11.93 -17.83
N PRO A 76 -6.43 13.11 -18.44
CA PRO A 76 -6.56 14.38 -17.73
C PRO A 76 -7.86 14.41 -16.92
N ALA A 77 -7.78 14.81 -15.65
CA ALA A 77 -8.96 14.92 -14.82
C ALA A 77 -9.75 16.18 -15.20
N THR A 78 -11.07 16.04 -15.27
CA THR A 78 -12.00 17.17 -15.40
C THR A 78 -12.37 17.76 -14.04
N GLU A 79 -12.16 17.02 -12.95
CA GLU A 79 -12.58 17.37 -11.60
C GLU A 79 -11.50 16.98 -10.57
N SER A 80 -11.43 17.72 -9.46
CA SER A 80 -10.57 17.43 -8.32
C SER A 80 -11.21 17.95 -7.04
N LEU A 81 -11.11 17.16 -5.95
CA LEU A 81 -11.54 17.56 -4.60
C LEU A 81 -10.41 18.19 -3.78
N THR A 82 -9.20 18.31 -4.33
CA THR A 82 -8.04 18.86 -3.59
C THR A 82 -7.27 19.92 -4.37
N PRO A 83 -6.60 20.87 -3.67
CA PRO A 83 -5.69 21.82 -4.29
C PRO A 83 -4.60 21.11 -5.10
N LEU A 84 -4.36 21.62 -6.31
CA LEU A 84 -3.45 20.98 -7.27
C LEU A 84 -2.09 21.67 -7.25
N SER A 85 -1.03 20.88 -7.02
CA SER A 85 0.36 21.24 -7.31
C SER A 85 0.95 20.45 -8.48
N TYR A 86 0.10 19.63 -9.13
CA TYR A 86 0.45 18.69 -10.19
C TYR A 86 -0.65 18.71 -11.26
N MET A 87 -0.33 18.21 -12.45
CA MET A 87 -1.33 17.95 -13.47
C MET A 87 -2.25 16.82 -12.99
N ALA A 88 -3.53 17.15 -12.81
CA ALA A 88 -4.53 16.23 -12.28
C ALA A 88 -4.95 15.21 -13.33
N HIS A 89 -4.94 13.94 -12.94
CA HIS A 89 -5.36 12.84 -13.81
C HIS A 89 -6.32 11.89 -13.10
N THR A 90 -7.21 11.31 -13.89
CA THR A 90 -8.05 10.19 -13.51
C THR A 90 -7.39 8.90 -13.97
N LEU A 91 -7.24 7.94 -13.07
CA LEU A 91 -6.79 6.59 -13.38
C LEU A 91 -7.99 5.69 -13.64
N THR A 92 -8.20 5.27 -14.88
CA THR A 92 -9.18 4.25 -15.22
C THR A 92 -8.53 2.87 -15.12
N VAL A 93 -9.12 2.02 -14.30
CA VAL A 93 -8.65 0.67 -13.97
C VAL A 93 -9.60 -0.34 -14.59
N TYR A 94 -9.04 -1.41 -15.14
CA TYR A 94 -9.74 -2.64 -15.52
C TYR A 94 -9.06 -3.79 -14.78
N CYS A 95 -9.83 -4.60 -14.04
CA CYS A 95 -9.29 -5.77 -13.35
C CYS A 95 -9.89 -7.05 -13.92
N GLU A 96 -9.01 -7.98 -14.27
CA GLU A 96 -9.38 -9.37 -14.50
C GLU A 96 -9.14 -10.15 -13.21
N THR A 97 -10.22 -10.67 -12.64
CA THR A 97 -10.16 -11.47 -11.40
C THR A 97 -10.60 -12.89 -11.68
N ALA A 98 -9.77 -13.86 -11.28
CA ALA A 98 -10.21 -15.25 -11.17
C ALA A 98 -11.20 -15.36 -10.00
N GLY A 99 -12.50 -15.39 -10.28
CA GLY A 99 -13.54 -15.75 -9.30
C GLY A 99 -14.10 -14.65 -8.39
N MET A 100 -13.57 -13.41 -8.39
CA MET A 100 -14.13 -12.29 -7.61
C MET A 100 -14.76 -11.24 -8.55
N ARG A 101 -16.09 -11.18 -8.59
CA ARG A 101 -16.86 -10.53 -9.67
C ARG A 101 -17.21 -9.05 -9.51
N SER A 102 -16.72 -8.29 -8.52
CA SER A 102 -17.35 -6.97 -8.27
C SER A 102 -16.48 -5.81 -7.81
N ALA A 103 -15.17 -5.94 -7.59
CA ALA A 103 -14.36 -4.77 -7.21
C ALA A 103 -12.84 -4.91 -7.50
N CYS A 104 -12.23 -3.80 -7.91
CA CYS A 104 -10.79 -3.59 -8.04
C CYS A 104 -10.23 -3.01 -6.74
N ASP A 105 -9.17 -3.56 -6.15
CA ASP A 105 -8.48 -2.88 -5.05
C ASP A 105 -7.58 -1.75 -5.54
N LEU A 106 -7.45 -0.73 -4.69
CA LEU A 106 -6.54 0.37 -4.92
C LEU A 106 -5.08 0.08 -4.53
N SER A 107 -4.75 -1.17 -4.17
CA SER A 107 -3.35 -1.52 -3.87
C SER A 107 -2.41 -1.32 -5.05
N LEU A 108 -2.93 -1.31 -6.28
CA LEU A 108 -2.18 -0.98 -7.48
C LEU A 108 -1.53 0.41 -7.43
N LEU A 109 -2.11 1.37 -6.70
CA LEU A 109 -1.52 2.71 -6.55
C LEU A 109 -0.13 2.61 -5.91
N TYR A 110 0.04 1.66 -4.99
CA TYR A 110 1.31 1.39 -4.33
C TYR A 110 2.37 0.88 -5.30
N ALA A 111 1.98 0.01 -6.23
CA ALA A 111 2.88 -0.47 -7.28
C ALA A 111 3.31 0.65 -8.25
N LEU A 112 2.45 1.66 -8.46
CA LEU A 112 2.73 2.78 -9.37
C LEU A 112 3.75 3.79 -8.83
N VAL A 113 3.81 3.99 -7.51
CA VAL A 113 4.65 5.07 -6.93
C VAL A 113 6.12 4.69 -6.70
N SER A 114 6.50 3.43 -6.95
CA SER A 114 7.85 2.90 -6.63
C SER A 114 8.25 3.17 -5.16
N PRO A 115 7.68 2.42 -4.20
CA PRO A 115 7.75 2.73 -2.78
C PRO A 115 9.17 2.80 -2.18
N MET A 116 10.14 2.10 -2.79
CA MET A 116 11.56 2.18 -2.39
C MET A 116 12.22 3.50 -2.78
N ALA A 117 11.88 4.02 -3.96
CA ALA A 117 12.47 5.26 -4.48
C ALA A 117 11.74 6.49 -3.95
N MET A 118 10.42 6.38 -3.73
CA MET A 118 9.55 7.47 -3.32
C MET A 118 8.70 7.07 -2.09
N PRO A 119 9.32 6.89 -0.91
CA PRO A 119 8.60 6.48 0.29
C PRO A 119 7.55 7.50 0.74
N ASP A 120 7.77 8.79 0.50
CA ASP A 120 6.78 9.83 0.80
C ASP A 120 5.50 9.68 -0.03
N TYR A 121 5.65 9.32 -1.32
CA TYR A 121 4.50 9.12 -2.20
C TYR A 121 3.74 7.84 -1.81
N ALA A 122 4.46 6.78 -1.46
CA ALA A 122 3.85 5.54 -0.98
C ALA A 122 3.10 5.73 0.34
N ALA A 123 3.70 6.44 1.30
CA ALA A 123 3.03 6.76 2.56
C ALA A 123 1.78 7.63 2.35
N LEU A 124 1.79 8.52 1.36
CA LEU A 124 0.64 9.34 1.01
C LEU A 124 -0.58 8.50 0.60
N ILE A 125 -0.38 7.35 -0.03
CA ILE A 125 -1.48 6.44 -0.42
C ILE A 125 -2.26 5.98 0.82
N PHE A 126 -1.57 5.66 1.91
CA PHE A 126 -2.21 5.25 3.17
C PHE A 126 -2.82 6.42 3.93
N ARG A 127 -2.38 7.65 3.66
CA ARG A 127 -3.01 8.88 4.19
C ARG A 127 -4.23 9.31 3.38
N ALA A 128 -4.25 9.02 2.09
CA ALA A 128 -5.27 9.50 1.20
C ALA A 128 -6.63 8.90 1.55
N MET A 129 -7.61 9.78 1.64
CA MET A 129 -9.00 9.42 1.78
C MET A 129 -9.57 9.15 0.39
N ALA A 130 -10.19 7.98 0.25
CA ALA A 130 -11.08 7.66 -0.85
C ALA A 130 -12.46 8.27 -0.58
N VAL A 131 -12.84 9.29 -1.34
CA VAL A 131 -14.18 9.90 -1.30
C VAL A 131 -14.96 9.40 -2.51
N THR A 132 -16.14 8.82 -2.28
CA THR A 132 -17.01 8.34 -3.36
C THR A 132 -18.29 9.16 -3.38
N GLU A 133 -18.88 9.36 -4.55
CA GLU A 133 -20.13 10.12 -4.71
C GLU A 133 -21.36 9.37 -4.19
N GLN A 134 -21.29 8.05 -3.99
CA GLN A 134 -22.47 7.18 -3.92
C GLN A 134 -22.69 6.40 -2.62
N TYR A 135 -21.89 6.54 -1.54
CA TYR A 135 -22.05 5.65 -0.37
C TYR A 135 -21.95 6.27 1.04
N THR A 136 -22.94 5.90 1.87
CA THR A 136 -23.00 6.16 3.31
C THR A 136 -21.94 5.37 4.10
N ALA A 137 -21.55 5.86 5.28
CA ALA A 137 -20.49 5.31 6.14
C ALA A 137 -20.46 3.77 6.33
N PRO A 138 -21.59 3.03 6.45
CA PRO A 138 -21.59 1.58 6.70
C PRO A 138 -20.99 0.72 5.57
N GLN A 139 -21.03 1.19 4.33
CA GLN A 139 -20.48 0.42 3.19
C GLN A 139 -18.95 0.52 3.06
N ARG A 140 -18.32 1.43 3.81
CA ARG A 140 -16.86 1.57 3.88
C ARG A 140 -16.21 0.44 4.70
N GLU A 141 -16.91 -0.09 5.71
CA GLU A 141 -16.42 -1.21 6.53
C GLU A 141 -16.38 -2.53 5.74
N ALA A 142 -17.40 -2.77 4.91
CA ALA A 142 -17.61 -4.03 4.17
C ALA A 142 -16.58 -4.36 3.08
N THR A 143 -15.75 -3.40 2.65
CA THR A 143 -14.90 -3.57 1.46
C THR A 143 -13.49 -4.04 1.76
N TRP A 144 -13.00 -3.77 2.97
CA TRP A 144 -11.83 -4.46 3.52
C TRP A 144 -12.18 -5.90 3.94
N LEU A 145 -13.40 -6.11 4.44
CA LEU A 145 -13.91 -7.40 4.91
C LEU A 145 -13.97 -8.51 3.84
N SER A 146 -14.00 -8.18 2.54
CA SER A 146 -14.00 -9.20 1.48
C SER A 146 -12.61 -9.74 1.11
N TRP A 147 -11.55 -9.06 1.56
CA TRP A 147 -10.14 -9.49 1.43
C TRP A 147 -9.65 -10.32 2.62
N LEU A 148 -10.43 -10.30 3.70
CA LEU A 148 -10.15 -10.93 4.98
C LEU A 148 -10.04 -12.45 5.06
N PRO A 149 -10.58 -13.31 4.16
CA PRO A 149 -10.57 -14.75 4.41
C PRO A 149 -9.17 -15.39 4.54
N ARG A 150 -8.11 -14.67 4.14
CA ARG A 150 -6.70 -15.05 4.35
C ARG A 150 -6.11 -14.49 5.65
N ILE A 151 -6.56 -13.31 6.09
CA ILE A 151 -6.02 -12.60 7.27
C ILE A 151 -6.79 -12.95 8.56
N GLU A 152 -8.12 -13.09 8.50
CA GLU A 152 -8.98 -13.56 9.60
C GLU A 152 -8.57 -14.96 10.09
N ARG A 153 -8.22 -15.84 9.14
CA ARG A 153 -7.79 -17.22 9.44
C ARG A 153 -6.49 -17.29 10.24
N GLU A 154 -5.64 -16.26 10.13
CA GLU A 154 -4.32 -16.25 10.74
C GLU A 154 -4.28 -15.52 12.10
N MET A 155 -5.28 -14.69 12.47
CA MET A 155 -5.03 -13.64 13.48
C MET A 155 -6.06 -13.39 14.58
N GLY A 156 -7.25 -14.02 14.56
CA GLY A 156 -8.24 -13.91 15.64
C GLY A 156 -8.96 -12.54 15.72
N GLU A 157 -10.27 -12.55 16.01
CA GLU A 157 -11.16 -11.39 15.80
C GLU A 157 -10.99 -10.23 16.81
N GLU A 158 -10.60 -10.48 18.07
CA GLU A 158 -10.80 -9.52 19.17
C GLU A 158 -9.93 -8.24 19.13
N ASP A 159 -8.78 -8.25 18.45
CA ASP A 159 -7.82 -7.11 18.46
C ASP A 159 -7.67 -6.39 17.10
N TRP A 160 -8.44 -6.82 16.10
CA TRP A 160 -8.23 -6.45 14.71
C TRP A 160 -8.24 -4.94 14.41
N PRO A 161 -9.21 -4.13 14.92
CA PRO A 161 -9.26 -2.70 14.59
C PRO A 161 -8.03 -1.93 15.10
N THR A 162 -7.59 -2.25 16.32
CA THR A 162 -6.46 -1.57 16.97
C THR A 162 -5.13 -1.93 16.29
N LYS A 163 -4.90 -3.21 15.99
CA LYS A 163 -3.68 -3.67 15.32
C LYS A 163 -3.61 -3.17 13.87
N THR A 164 -4.72 -3.19 13.15
CA THR A 164 -4.85 -2.65 11.79
C THR A 164 -4.55 -1.16 11.74
N ARG A 165 -5.12 -0.38 12.68
CA ARG A 165 -4.86 1.06 12.74
C ARG A 165 -3.38 1.37 12.92
N LYS A 166 -2.71 0.70 13.86
CA LYS A 166 -1.26 0.88 14.08
C LYS A 166 -0.42 0.54 12.85
N ALA A 167 -0.79 -0.52 12.13
CA ALA A 167 -0.13 -0.91 10.89
C ALA A 167 -0.31 0.16 9.80
N LEU A 168 -1.53 0.65 9.61
CA LEU A 168 -1.84 1.71 8.65
C LEU A 168 -1.17 3.04 9.03
N ASP A 169 -1.10 3.37 10.33
CA ASP A 169 -0.37 4.53 10.84
C ASP A 169 1.13 4.43 10.54
N CYS A 170 1.73 3.25 10.67
CA CYS A 170 3.12 3.04 10.23
C CYS A 170 3.28 3.18 8.71
N LEU A 171 2.40 2.58 7.91
CA LEU A 171 2.49 2.71 6.45
C LEU A 171 2.26 4.15 5.98
N ALA A 172 1.47 4.92 6.71
CA ALA A 172 1.26 6.33 6.49
C ALA A 172 2.42 7.22 6.97
N ASP A 173 3.36 6.71 7.77
CA ASP A 173 4.57 7.45 8.15
C ASP A 173 5.70 7.16 7.16
N PRO A 174 6.21 8.15 6.39
CA PRO A 174 7.22 7.89 5.36
C PRO A 174 8.49 7.23 5.89
N LYS A 175 8.89 7.54 7.12
CA LYS A 175 10.10 6.97 7.73
C LYS A 175 9.86 5.53 8.16
N CYS A 176 8.74 5.25 8.81
CA CYS A 176 8.31 3.91 9.21
C CYS A 176 8.16 3.01 7.98
N HIS A 177 7.44 3.48 6.97
CA HIS A 177 7.27 2.83 5.68
C HIS A 177 8.62 2.56 4.99
N ALA A 178 9.48 3.56 4.84
CA ALA A 178 10.79 3.40 4.18
C ALA A 178 11.65 2.33 4.85
N VAL A 179 11.72 2.33 6.18
CA VAL A 179 12.49 1.35 6.94
C VAL A 179 11.84 -0.04 6.86
N LEU A 180 10.51 -0.12 6.90
CA LEU A 180 9.78 -1.39 6.75
C LEU A 180 10.06 -2.04 5.40
N VAL A 181 9.93 -1.30 4.30
CA VAL A 181 10.24 -1.80 2.96
C VAL A 181 11.71 -2.17 2.85
N LYS A 182 12.62 -1.39 3.46
CA LYS A 182 14.04 -1.70 3.46
C LYS A 182 14.34 -3.03 4.16
N LEU A 183 13.68 -3.33 5.28
CA LEU A 183 13.84 -4.59 6.02
C LEU A 183 13.45 -5.83 5.20
N ILE A 184 12.58 -5.69 4.18
CA ILE A 184 12.25 -6.79 3.27
C ILE A 184 13.49 -7.28 2.50
N TYR A 185 14.38 -6.34 2.13
CA TYR A 185 15.52 -6.60 1.25
C TYR A 185 16.87 -6.60 1.98
N ASP A 186 16.99 -5.85 3.07
CA ASP A 186 18.24 -5.61 3.78
C ASP A 186 18.05 -5.82 5.29
N LEU A 187 18.59 -6.94 5.78
CA LEU A 187 18.61 -7.31 7.19
C LEU A 187 19.96 -7.05 7.86
N SER A 188 20.79 -6.19 7.26
CA SER A 188 22.02 -5.73 7.91
C SER A 188 21.73 -5.16 9.30
N GLU A 189 22.74 -5.23 10.17
CA GLU A 189 22.65 -4.70 11.53
C GLU A 189 22.17 -3.23 11.52
N LYS A 190 22.69 -2.41 10.60
CA LYS A 190 22.29 -1.01 10.42
C LYS A 190 20.80 -0.85 10.17
N THR A 191 20.22 -1.68 9.30
CA THR A 191 18.80 -1.57 8.93
C THR A 191 17.90 -2.14 10.03
N ARG A 192 18.27 -3.26 10.65
CA ARG A 192 17.57 -3.79 11.84
C ARG A 192 17.60 -2.82 13.02
N CYS A 193 18.68 -2.05 13.17
CA CYS A 193 18.80 -0.99 14.16
C CYS A 193 17.76 0.12 13.95
N LEU A 194 17.60 0.58 12.71
CA LEU A 194 16.57 1.55 12.35
C LEU A 194 15.18 0.95 12.60
N GLY A 195 14.98 -0.31 12.23
CA GLY A 195 13.75 -1.05 12.46
C GLY A 195 13.38 -1.12 13.93
N TRP A 196 14.32 -1.47 14.80
CA TRP A 196 14.11 -1.57 16.23
C TRP A 196 13.73 -0.22 16.85
N ARG A 197 14.46 0.85 16.49
CA ARG A 197 14.16 2.22 16.95
C ARG A 197 12.78 2.72 16.55
N LEU A 198 12.21 2.17 15.47
CA LEU A 198 10.87 2.49 14.97
C LEU A 198 9.81 1.46 15.41
N GLY A 199 10.16 0.49 16.25
CA GLY A 199 9.25 -0.56 16.69
C GLY A 199 8.81 -1.52 15.57
N LEU A 200 9.60 -1.64 14.50
CA LEU A 200 9.36 -2.56 13.37
C LEU A 200 10.05 -3.91 13.54
N TRP A 201 11.12 -3.91 14.33
CA TRP A 201 11.94 -5.09 14.60
C TRP A 201 12.00 -5.33 16.10
N ARG A 202 11.74 -6.57 16.54
CA ARG A 202 11.54 -6.88 17.98
C ARG A 202 12.80 -6.67 18.82
N LEU A 203 13.96 -7.08 18.30
CA LEU A 203 15.19 -7.16 19.08
C LEU A 203 16.20 -6.09 18.69
N SER A 204 16.73 -5.36 19.67
CA SER A 204 17.84 -4.46 19.40
C SER A 204 19.07 -5.24 18.94
N PRO A 205 19.69 -4.88 17.79
CA PRO A 205 21.00 -5.40 17.45
C PRO A 205 22.05 -5.01 18.50
N ALA A 206 23.12 -5.79 18.61
CA ALA A 206 24.12 -5.65 19.67
C ALA A 206 24.83 -4.29 19.67
N ASN A 207 25.09 -3.72 18.49
CA ASN A 207 25.78 -2.43 18.36
C ASN A 207 24.82 -1.24 18.18
N CYS A 208 23.54 -1.40 18.55
CA CYS A 208 22.58 -0.32 18.43
C CYS A 208 22.66 0.67 19.60
N PRO A 209 22.76 1.99 19.36
CA PRO A 209 22.69 2.98 20.44
C PRO A 209 21.36 2.88 21.21
N GLY A 210 21.43 2.69 22.53
CA GLY A 210 20.27 2.51 23.40
C GLY A 210 19.79 1.06 23.57
N ALA A 211 20.51 0.07 23.04
CA ALA A 211 20.20 -1.34 23.25
C ALA A 211 20.23 -1.72 24.73
N GLU A 212 19.22 -2.44 25.22
CA GLU A 212 19.28 -3.09 26.53
C GLU A 212 20.33 -4.22 26.51
N THR A 213 21.29 -4.15 27.44
CA THR A 213 22.46 -5.03 27.54
C THR A 213 22.32 -6.12 28.60
N SER A 214 21.11 -6.39 29.12
CA SER A 214 20.96 -7.41 30.16
C SER A 214 21.29 -8.81 29.60
N PRO A 215 22.00 -9.68 30.34
CA PRO A 215 22.39 -11.02 29.87
C PRO A 215 21.20 -11.92 29.48
N GLU A 216 20.08 -11.80 30.17
CA GLU A 216 18.83 -12.52 29.88
C GLU A 216 18.22 -12.10 28.54
N SER A 217 18.37 -10.83 28.15
CA SER A 217 17.96 -10.34 26.83
C SER A 217 18.82 -10.92 25.70
N ILE A 218 20.07 -11.30 25.97
CA ILE A 218 21.02 -11.83 24.98
C ILE A 218 20.77 -13.30 24.68
N ILE A 219 20.38 -14.08 25.68
CA ILE A 219 20.06 -15.51 25.51
C ILE A 219 18.75 -15.68 24.71
N ARG A 220 17.75 -14.81 24.96
CA ARG A 220 16.50 -14.77 24.19
C ARG A 220 16.68 -14.24 22.75
N LYS A 221 17.78 -13.52 22.46
CA LYS A 221 18.08 -12.93 21.14
C LYS A 221 18.43 -13.96 20.04
N PHE A 222 18.92 -15.15 20.41
CA PHE A 222 19.37 -16.16 19.44
C PHE A 222 18.22 -16.98 18.84
N GLU A 223 17.05 -17.01 19.50
CA GLU A 223 15.92 -17.87 19.11
C GLU A 223 14.70 -17.09 18.56
N GLU A 224 14.57 -15.78 18.78
CA GLU A 224 13.33 -15.00 18.53
C GLU A 224 13.47 -13.71 17.67
N GLY A 225 14.42 -13.66 16.72
CA GLY A 225 14.57 -12.50 15.83
C GLY A 225 13.49 -12.40 14.75
N GLY A 226 12.72 -11.30 14.71
CA GLY A 226 11.71 -11.07 13.67
C GLY A 226 10.98 -9.72 13.75
N TYR A 227 9.98 -9.56 12.86
CA TYR A 227 9.13 -8.37 12.80
C TYR A 227 8.25 -8.24 14.05
N THR A 228 7.98 -7.01 14.49
CA THR A 228 6.93 -6.76 15.50
C THR A 228 5.55 -7.09 14.92
N GLU A 229 4.54 -7.26 15.78
CA GLU A 229 3.16 -7.49 15.32
C GLU A 229 2.70 -6.37 14.39
N MET A 230 2.91 -5.10 14.76
CA MET A 230 2.60 -3.97 13.88
C MET A 230 3.26 -4.10 12.50
N ALA A 231 4.54 -4.47 12.44
CA ALA A 231 5.26 -4.63 11.18
C ALA A 231 4.73 -5.81 10.36
N LYS A 232 4.40 -6.95 10.99
CA LYS A 232 3.77 -8.09 10.29
C LYS A 232 2.44 -7.68 9.67
N TYR A 233 1.60 -6.97 10.43
CA TYR A 233 0.31 -6.49 9.93
C TYR A 233 0.50 -5.50 8.79
N ALA A 234 1.45 -4.56 8.91
CA ALA A 234 1.79 -3.63 7.83
C ALA A 234 2.27 -4.37 6.56
N LEU A 235 3.08 -5.41 6.72
CA LEU A 235 3.52 -6.26 5.61
C LEU A 235 2.37 -7.05 4.97
N LEU A 236 1.29 -7.37 5.67
CA LEU A 236 0.11 -7.98 5.05
C LEU A 236 -0.58 -7.03 4.05
N PHE A 237 -0.51 -5.71 4.26
CA PHE A 237 -1.11 -4.72 3.35
C PHE A 237 -0.32 -4.50 2.06
N ILE A 238 1.00 -4.75 2.07
CA ILE A 238 1.89 -4.41 0.95
C ILE A 238 2.66 -5.60 0.40
N GLY A 239 2.75 -6.69 1.17
CA GLY A 239 3.60 -7.85 0.94
C GLY A 239 3.28 -8.60 -0.34
N HIS A 240 2.05 -8.50 -0.84
CA HIS A 240 1.62 -9.09 -2.10
C HIS A 240 2.20 -8.38 -3.34
N TRP A 241 2.81 -7.21 -3.18
CA TRP A 241 3.62 -6.55 -4.21
C TRP A 241 5.10 -6.88 -4.13
N TYR A 242 5.51 -7.69 -3.15
CA TYR A 242 6.88 -8.09 -2.91
C TYR A 242 7.04 -9.61 -3.02
N PRO A 243 8.27 -10.11 -3.25
CA PRO A 243 8.51 -11.54 -3.27
C PRO A 243 8.31 -12.14 -1.86
N VAL A 244 7.18 -12.82 -1.66
CA VAL A 244 6.69 -13.31 -0.35
C VAL A 244 7.74 -14.13 0.43
N HIS A 245 8.54 -14.94 -0.26
CA HIS A 245 9.60 -15.76 0.35
C HIS A 245 10.70 -14.94 1.06
N GLN A 246 10.84 -13.64 0.76
CA GLN A 246 11.88 -12.80 1.34
C GLN A 246 11.62 -12.45 2.81
N PHE A 247 10.35 -12.38 3.22
CA PHE A 247 9.98 -11.88 4.55
C PHE A 247 9.16 -12.86 5.40
N THR A 248 8.51 -13.87 4.83
CA THR A 248 7.68 -14.83 5.59
C THR A 248 8.45 -15.73 6.55
N LYS A 249 9.76 -15.95 6.35
CA LYS A 249 10.61 -16.68 7.32
C LYS A 249 10.80 -15.95 8.67
N TYR A 250 10.35 -14.71 8.77
CA TYR A 250 10.44 -13.87 9.96
C TYR A 250 9.06 -13.47 10.52
N PHE A 251 8.01 -14.14 10.04
CA PHE A 251 6.65 -14.06 10.59
C PHE A 251 6.53 -15.00 11.78
#